data_AF-A0AA35J1L9-F1
#
_entry.id   AF-A0AA35J1L9-F1
#
_cell.length_a   1.000
_cell.length_b   1.000
_cell.length_c   1.000
_cell.angle_alpha   90.00
_cell.angle_beta   90.00
_cell.angle_gamma   90.00
#
_symmetry.space_group_name_H-M   'P 1'
#
loop_
_entity.id
_entity.type
_entity.pdbx_description
1 polymer ?
#
loop_
_entity_poly.entity_id
_entity_poly.type
_entity_poly.pdbx_seq_one_letter_code
_entity_poly.pdbx_strand_id
1 'polypeptide(L)'
;MSDPIRTKPKSSMKIDNAPTPHNTPASVLNPSYLKNGNPVKAQAKAQAQAEAQEQEQNAKIGTISEEDILANQPLLLQSIQDRLGSLVGQDSGYVGALPRSVKEKLLSLKTLQSELFEVEKEFQVEMFELENKFLQKYKPIWEHRSRIISGQEQPGPEQIAKGAEIVESLNETELQLDDEDEGDDEQIKGIPSFWLTALENLPIVCDTITDRDAQVLEHVQDIGLEYLTDGRPGFQLVFQFDSAANPFFSNSTLRKTYFYQKELGYSGDFIYDHAEGCEIAWRDNAHNVTVDLEMRKQRNKATKQVRTIEKITPIESFFNFFDPPKIHHDDQDQDLDEELEDDLEERLALDYSIGEQLKDKLVPRAVDWFTGAALEFEFDEEDDDEDEDDEDDDDDDDDQDDDVDDEDVGSAEEQDDFAGKPEQAPECKQS
;
A
#
# COMPACT_ATOMS: atom_id res chain seq x y z
N MET A 1 69.53 -27.99 9.98
CA MET A 1 68.33 -28.75 10.36
C MET A 1 67.28 -28.36 9.34
N SER A 2 66.91 -29.31 8.49
CA SER A 2 66.18 -29.07 7.23
C SER A 2 64.70 -29.43 7.38
N ASP A 3 63.84 -28.67 6.68
CA ASP A 3 62.36 -28.62 6.65
C ASP A 3 61.58 -29.96 6.40
N PRO A 4 60.26 -29.95 6.05
CA PRO A 4 59.01 -29.77 6.83
C PRO A 4 58.04 -30.98 6.63
N ILE A 5 56.74 -30.93 7.01
CA ILE A 5 55.60 -31.58 6.30
C ILE A 5 54.21 -31.17 6.87
N ARG A 6 53.27 -30.86 5.95
CA ARG A 6 51.81 -30.62 6.04
C ARG A 6 50.99 -31.91 6.30
N THR A 7 49.74 -31.81 6.79
CA THR A 7 48.49 -32.11 6.03
C THR A 7 47.22 -32.22 6.93
N LYS A 8 46.07 -31.92 6.29
CA LYS A 8 44.68 -31.74 6.78
C LYS A 8 43.93 -33.07 7.11
N PRO A 9 42.70 -33.03 7.69
CA PRO A 9 42.11 -34.09 8.53
C PRO A 9 41.19 -35.07 7.77
N LYS A 10 40.83 -36.20 8.41
CA LYS A 10 39.71 -37.08 8.01
C LYS A 10 38.97 -37.69 9.21
N SER A 11 37.65 -37.48 9.22
CA SER A 11 36.55 -38.44 9.47
C SER A 11 36.53 -39.30 10.74
N SER A 12 35.45 -39.20 11.53
CA SER A 12 34.47 -40.31 11.66
C SER A 12 33.26 -39.95 12.53
N MET A 13 32.08 -40.36 12.08
CA MET A 13 30.74 -40.29 12.68
C MET A 13 30.64 -40.78 14.15
N LYS A 14 29.74 -40.18 14.94
CA LYS A 14 28.63 -40.86 15.66
C LYS A 14 27.70 -39.87 16.37
N ILE A 15 26.41 -40.09 16.18
CA ILE A 15 25.22 -39.37 16.68
C ILE A 15 24.90 -39.88 18.09
N ASP A 16 24.34 -39.05 18.98
CA ASP A 16 23.23 -39.43 19.90
C ASP A 16 22.71 -38.24 20.76
N ASN A 17 21.36 -38.08 20.72
CA ASN A 17 20.41 -37.61 21.75
C ASN A 17 20.11 -36.11 22.04
N ALA A 18 19.04 -35.61 21.36
CA ALA A 18 17.77 -35.00 21.88
C ALA A 18 17.77 -33.64 22.64
N PRO A 19 16.63 -32.90 22.78
CA PRO A 19 15.38 -32.78 21.98
C PRO A 19 14.89 -31.30 21.73
N THR A 20 13.71 -31.16 21.08
CA THR A 20 12.75 -30.00 20.98
C THR A 20 12.78 -29.15 19.69
N PRO A 21 11.68 -28.46 19.32
CA PRO A 21 10.59 -28.95 18.47
C PRO A 21 10.40 -28.11 17.19
N HIS A 22 9.66 -28.65 16.21
CA HIS A 22 9.29 -27.98 14.97
C HIS A 22 7.76 -27.84 14.94
N ASN A 23 7.25 -26.61 14.81
CA ASN A 23 6.09 -26.34 13.96
C ASN A 23 5.93 -24.83 13.68
N THR A 24 6.27 -24.41 12.46
CA THR A 24 5.69 -23.24 11.78
C THR A 24 5.50 -23.68 10.32
N PRO A 25 4.29 -23.59 9.73
CA PRO A 25 4.00 -24.17 8.42
C PRO A 25 4.59 -23.36 7.26
N ALA A 26 5.00 -24.10 6.23
CA ALA A 26 5.58 -23.60 5.00
C ALA A 26 4.50 -22.96 4.12
N SER A 27 4.56 -21.64 3.99
CA SER A 27 3.89 -20.88 2.92
C SER A 27 4.80 -19.75 2.42
N VAL A 28 6.05 -20.07 2.09
CA VAL A 28 6.90 -19.15 1.30
C VAL A 28 7.89 -19.99 0.49
N LEU A 29 7.45 -20.83 -0.44
CA LEU A 29 8.37 -21.44 -1.40
C LEU A 29 7.65 -21.83 -2.70
N ASN A 30 7.51 -20.90 -3.64
CA ASN A 30 7.50 -21.27 -5.07
C ASN A 30 8.95 -21.11 -5.61
N PRO A 31 9.61 -22.17 -6.12
CA PRO A 31 11.05 -22.16 -6.37
C PRO A 31 11.41 -22.02 -7.85
N SER A 32 11.75 -20.83 -8.33
CA SER A 32 12.42 -20.67 -9.64
C SER A 32 13.93 -21.00 -9.60
N TYR A 33 14.55 -21.06 -8.40
CA TYR A 33 16.01 -21.00 -8.30
C TYR A 33 16.76 -22.30 -7.94
N LEU A 34 16.10 -23.47 -7.92
CA LEU A 34 16.77 -24.73 -7.53
C LEU A 34 16.79 -25.78 -8.65
N LYS A 35 17.48 -25.49 -9.75
CA LYS A 35 18.02 -26.52 -10.66
C LYS A 35 19.14 -27.29 -9.95
N ASN A 36 18.78 -28.33 -9.19
CA ASN A 36 19.46 -29.64 -9.18
C ASN A 36 18.82 -30.62 -8.17
N GLY A 37 17.99 -31.50 -8.71
CA GLY A 37 17.77 -32.91 -8.30
C GLY A 37 17.64 -33.23 -6.80
N ASN A 38 16.42 -33.16 -6.27
CA ASN A 38 16.10 -33.64 -4.91
C ASN A 38 15.79 -35.16 -4.90
N PRO A 39 16.49 -35.99 -4.08
CA PRO A 39 16.36 -37.46 -4.04
C PRO A 39 15.07 -38.03 -3.40
N VAL A 40 14.05 -37.21 -3.13
CA VAL A 40 12.83 -37.59 -2.37
C VAL A 40 11.86 -38.49 -3.16
N LYS A 41 11.97 -38.57 -4.49
CA LYS A 41 11.09 -39.43 -5.32
C LYS A 41 11.20 -40.93 -5.02
N ALA A 42 12.25 -41.38 -4.32
CA ALA A 42 12.45 -42.80 -4.01
C ALA A 42 11.66 -43.30 -2.79
N GLN A 43 11.19 -42.42 -1.89
CA GLN A 43 10.47 -42.83 -0.66
C GLN A 43 8.93 -42.79 -0.80
N ALA A 44 8.38 -42.05 -1.76
CA ALA A 44 6.94 -42.00 -2.02
C ALA A 44 6.33 -43.37 -2.42
N LYS A 45 7.13 -44.28 -2.99
CA LYS A 45 6.67 -45.63 -3.35
C LYS A 45 6.49 -46.59 -2.17
N ALA A 46 7.07 -46.29 -0.99
CA ALA A 46 6.96 -47.14 0.19
C ALA A 46 5.75 -46.78 1.09
N GLN A 47 5.30 -45.53 1.08
CA GLN A 47 4.13 -45.06 1.86
C GLN A 47 2.79 -45.45 1.23
N ALA A 48 2.71 -45.51 -0.10
CA ALA A 48 1.49 -45.93 -0.82
C ALA A 48 1.06 -47.39 -0.56
N GLN A 49 1.93 -48.23 0.01
CA GLN A 49 1.60 -49.62 0.35
C GLN A 49 1.10 -49.80 1.79
N ALA A 50 1.26 -48.81 2.67
CA ALA A 50 0.75 -48.84 4.04
C ALA A 50 -0.70 -48.33 4.15
N GLU A 51 -1.07 -47.34 3.34
CA GLU A 51 -2.43 -46.76 3.31
C GLU A 51 -3.50 -47.72 2.79
N ALA A 52 -3.11 -48.72 1.99
CA ALA A 52 -4.02 -49.74 1.46
C ALA A 52 -4.50 -50.77 2.50
N GLN A 53 -3.90 -50.84 3.70
CA GLN A 53 -4.26 -51.80 4.74
C GLN A 53 -5.15 -51.22 5.86
N GLU A 54 -5.28 -49.91 5.99
CA GLU A 54 -6.15 -49.28 7.00
C GLU A 54 -7.60 -49.06 6.54
N GLN A 55 -7.85 -49.10 5.22
CA GLN A 55 -9.20 -48.91 4.66
C GLN A 55 -10.15 -50.09 4.88
N GLU A 56 -9.66 -51.29 5.24
CA GLU A 56 -10.51 -52.49 5.37
C GLU A 56 -11.18 -52.66 6.74
N GLN A 57 -10.81 -51.86 7.76
CA GLN A 57 -11.31 -52.03 9.13
C GLN A 57 -12.40 -51.04 9.58
N ASN A 58 -12.71 -49.99 8.82
CA ASN A 58 -13.67 -48.96 9.25
C ASN A 58 -15.13 -49.19 8.82
N ALA A 59 -15.47 -50.34 8.25
CA ALA A 59 -16.80 -50.65 7.70
C ALA A 59 -17.90 -51.00 8.74
N LYS A 60 -17.85 -50.48 9.97
CA LYS A 60 -18.85 -50.78 11.02
C LYS A 60 -19.21 -49.61 11.93
N ILE A 61 -19.50 -48.45 11.36
CA ILE A 61 -20.38 -47.46 12.01
C ILE A 61 -21.31 -46.97 10.92
N GLY A 62 -22.63 -47.05 11.14
CA GLY A 62 -23.64 -46.66 10.16
C GLY A 62 -23.55 -45.18 9.82
N THR A 63 -22.77 -44.87 8.79
CA THR A 63 -22.70 -43.57 8.14
C THR A 63 -23.77 -43.54 7.07
N ILE A 64 -24.68 -42.57 7.16
CA ILE A 64 -25.42 -42.11 5.98
C ILE A 64 -24.33 -41.61 5.02
N SER A 65 -24.21 -42.22 3.84
CA SER A 65 -23.21 -41.83 2.85
C SER A 65 -23.53 -40.44 2.31
N GLU A 66 -22.51 -39.67 1.92
CA GLU A 66 -22.72 -38.40 1.20
C GLU A 66 -23.59 -38.60 -0.05
N GLU A 67 -23.49 -39.77 -0.69
CA GLU A 67 -24.36 -40.20 -1.79
C GLU A 67 -25.85 -40.23 -1.40
N ASP A 68 -26.23 -40.58 -0.17
CA ASP A 68 -27.64 -40.61 0.26
C ASP A 68 -28.24 -39.21 0.47
N ILE A 69 -27.40 -38.20 0.75
CA ILE A 69 -27.80 -36.79 0.91
C ILE A 69 -27.85 -36.09 -0.46
N LEU A 70 -26.84 -36.34 -1.30
CA LEU A 70 -26.75 -35.81 -2.67
C LEU A 70 -27.82 -36.41 -3.60
N ALA A 71 -28.15 -37.70 -3.45
CA ALA A 71 -29.13 -38.36 -4.31
C ALA A 71 -30.59 -37.98 -3.98
N ASN A 72 -30.90 -37.57 -2.74
CA ASN A 72 -32.27 -37.32 -2.32
C ASN A 72 -32.73 -35.86 -2.43
N GLN A 73 -31.83 -34.88 -2.58
CA GLN A 73 -32.21 -33.46 -2.73
C GLN A 73 -31.26 -32.64 -3.65
N PRO A 74 -31.20 -32.92 -4.96
CA PRO A 74 -30.42 -32.12 -5.91
C PRO A 74 -30.87 -30.65 -5.95
N LEU A 75 -32.16 -30.39 -5.71
CA LEU A 75 -32.71 -29.03 -5.56
C LEU A 75 -32.18 -28.28 -4.32
N LEU A 76 -31.80 -29.01 -3.26
CA LEU A 76 -31.22 -28.38 -2.07
C LEU A 76 -29.81 -27.89 -2.39
N LEU A 77 -29.00 -28.68 -3.10
CA LEU A 77 -27.64 -28.30 -3.48
C LEU A 77 -27.62 -27.05 -4.38
N GLN A 78 -28.52 -27.02 -5.38
CA GLN A 78 -28.68 -25.86 -6.27
C GLN A 78 -29.18 -24.63 -5.49
N SER A 79 -30.13 -24.81 -4.57
CA SER A 79 -30.59 -23.71 -3.70
C SER A 79 -29.55 -23.23 -2.69
N ILE A 80 -28.58 -24.08 -2.31
CA ILE A 80 -27.45 -23.72 -1.44
C ILE A 80 -26.44 -22.88 -2.24
N GLN A 81 -26.12 -23.28 -3.47
CA GLN A 81 -25.22 -22.54 -4.36
C GLN A 81 -25.81 -21.16 -4.74
N ASP A 82 -27.09 -21.10 -5.12
CA ASP A 82 -27.78 -19.84 -5.47
C ASP A 82 -27.92 -18.89 -4.26
N ARG A 83 -28.03 -19.42 -3.04
CA ARG A 83 -28.16 -18.59 -1.82
C ARG A 83 -26.82 -18.17 -1.25
N LEU A 84 -25.77 -18.96 -1.34
CA LEU A 84 -24.45 -18.62 -0.80
C LEU A 84 -23.81 -17.45 -1.55
N GLY A 85 -24.07 -17.30 -2.86
CA GLY A 85 -23.54 -16.21 -3.68
C GLY A 85 -24.15 -14.83 -3.43
N SER A 86 -25.30 -14.73 -2.74
CA SER A 86 -25.99 -13.44 -2.44
C SER A 86 -25.92 -13.04 -0.97
N LEU A 87 -25.03 -13.67 -0.18
CA LEU A 87 -25.18 -13.81 1.27
C LEU A 87 -24.14 -13.07 2.12
N VAL A 88 -23.71 -11.89 1.71
CA VAL A 88 -22.98 -11.02 2.64
C VAL A 88 -24.00 -10.42 3.62
N GLY A 89 -24.00 -10.88 4.88
CA GLY A 89 -24.78 -10.28 5.96
C GLY A 89 -26.21 -10.80 6.21
N GLN A 90 -26.68 -11.84 5.50
CA GLN A 90 -27.99 -12.47 5.77
C GLN A 90 -27.82 -13.92 6.23
N ASP A 91 -28.61 -14.38 7.21
CA ASP A 91 -28.62 -15.79 7.60
C ASP A 91 -29.05 -16.65 6.41
N SER A 92 -28.21 -17.59 5.94
CA SER A 92 -28.50 -18.46 4.78
C SER A 92 -29.78 -19.30 4.91
N GLY A 93 -30.40 -19.31 6.10
CA GLY A 93 -31.48 -20.21 6.50
C GLY A 93 -31.03 -21.67 6.61
N TYR A 94 -30.03 -22.07 5.83
CA TYR A 94 -29.42 -23.38 5.79
C TYR A 94 -28.79 -23.76 7.12
N VAL A 95 -27.90 -22.91 7.66
CA VAL A 95 -27.27 -23.14 8.97
C VAL A 95 -28.33 -23.19 10.08
N GLY A 96 -29.38 -22.37 9.96
CA GLY A 96 -30.53 -22.37 10.85
C GLY A 96 -31.34 -23.68 10.81
N ALA A 97 -31.43 -24.33 9.65
CA ALA A 97 -32.17 -25.58 9.44
C ALA A 97 -31.37 -26.85 9.83
N LEU A 98 -30.07 -26.73 10.14
CA LEU A 98 -29.23 -27.89 10.47
C LEU A 98 -29.73 -28.64 11.73
N PRO A 99 -29.66 -29.99 11.75
CA PRO A 99 -29.97 -30.77 12.95
C PRO A 99 -29.11 -30.38 14.15
N ARG A 100 -29.66 -30.52 15.37
CA ARG A 100 -28.95 -30.20 16.63
C ARG A 100 -27.57 -30.85 16.70
N SER A 101 -27.46 -32.12 16.33
CA SER A 101 -26.18 -32.85 16.32
C SER A 101 -25.12 -32.21 15.42
N VAL A 102 -25.53 -31.62 14.29
CA VAL A 102 -24.61 -30.90 13.39
C VAL A 102 -24.25 -29.55 13.97
N LYS A 103 -25.22 -28.81 14.53
CA LYS A 103 -24.95 -27.53 15.21
C LYS A 103 -23.98 -27.67 16.38
N GLU A 104 -24.09 -28.73 17.17
CA GLU A 104 -23.14 -29.03 18.26
C GLU A 104 -21.70 -29.20 17.74
N LYS A 105 -21.53 -29.82 16.56
CA LYS A 105 -20.22 -29.93 15.89
C LYS A 105 -19.72 -28.57 15.39
N LEU A 106 -20.58 -27.74 14.77
CA LEU A 106 -20.21 -26.39 14.36
C LEU A 106 -19.79 -25.52 15.56
N LEU A 107 -20.47 -25.65 16.70
CA LEU A 107 -20.08 -24.97 17.94
C LEU A 107 -18.71 -25.43 18.44
N SER A 108 -18.40 -26.73 18.36
CA SER A 108 -17.04 -27.20 18.67
C SER A 108 -16.00 -26.65 17.69
N LEU A 109 -16.31 -26.58 16.39
CA LEU A 109 -15.41 -25.99 15.39
C LEU A 109 -15.18 -24.49 15.64
N LYS A 110 -16.19 -23.74 16.11
CA LYS A 110 -16.00 -22.35 16.55
C LYS A 110 -15.09 -22.21 17.77
N THR A 111 -15.03 -23.23 18.64
CA THR A 111 -14.04 -23.28 19.73
C THR A 111 -12.64 -23.48 19.17
N LEU A 112 -12.44 -24.44 18.27
CA LEU A 112 -11.15 -24.65 17.57
C LEU A 112 -10.69 -23.41 16.80
N GLN A 113 -11.63 -22.67 16.17
CA GLN A 113 -11.30 -21.39 15.54
C GLN A 113 -10.74 -20.39 16.55
N SER A 114 -11.31 -20.32 17.75
CA SER A 114 -10.82 -19.42 18.80
C SER A 114 -9.42 -19.80 19.29
N GLU A 115 -9.11 -21.10 19.36
CA GLU A 115 -7.76 -21.59 19.67
C GLU A 115 -6.75 -21.23 18.57
N LEU A 116 -7.17 -21.27 17.30
CA LEU A 116 -6.36 -20.84 16.16
C LEU A 116 -6.04 -19.34 16.22
N PHE A 117 -7.03 -18.49 16.51
CA PHE A 117 -6.84 -17.05 16.71
C PHE A 117 -5.82 -16.72 17.82
N GLU A 118 -5.74 -17.55 18.87
CA GLU A 118 -4.77 -17.34 19.95
C GLU A 118 -3.32 -17.60 19.47
N VAL A 119 -3.12 -18.57 18.57
CA VAL A 119 -1.82 -18.86 17.97
C VAL A 119 -1.45 -17.82 16.91
N GLU A 120 -2.40 -17.39 16.07
CA GLU A 120 -2.20 -16.31 15.09
C GLU A 120 -1.76 -15.01 15.78
N LYS A 121 -2.31 -14.75 16.97
CA LYS A 121 -1.88 -13.63 17.80
C LYS A 121 -0.44 -13.72 18.26
N GLU A 122 0.00 -14.90 18.71
CA GLU A 122 1.39 -15.11 19.10
C GLU A 122 2.33 -14.94 17.89
N PHE A 123 1.94 -15.47 16.73
CA PHE A 123 2.66 -15.30 15.47
C PHE A 123 2.86 -13.82 15.11
N GLN A 124 1.81 -13.00 15.20
CA GLN A 124 1.90 -11.57 14.85
C GLN A 124 2.76 -10.78 15.84
N VAL A 125 2.76 -11.15 17.13
CA VAL A 125 3.67 -10.55 18.12
C VAL A 125 5.12 -10.90 17.79
N GLU A 126 5.43 -12.17 17.49
CA GLU A 126 6.78 -12.58 17.10
C GLU A 126 7.21 -11.94 15.77
N MET A 127 6.29 -11.79 14.81
CA MET A 127 6.55 -11.11 13.54
C MET A 127 6.92 -9.64 13.77
N PHE A 128 6.15 -8.92 14.58
CA PHE A 128 6.43 -7.53 14.93
C PHE A 128 7.78 -7.36 15.64
N GLU A 129 8.12 -8.26 16.57
CA GLU A 129 9.43 -8.27 17.22
C GLU A 129 10.57 -8.53 16.23
N LEU A 130 10.34 -9.43 15.26
CA LEU A 130 11.28 -9.73 14.19
C LEU A 130 11.50 -8.53 13.27
N GLU A 131 10.43 -7.86 12.85
CA GLU A 131 10.49 -6.63 12.06
C GLU A 131 11.30 -5.55 12.77
N ASN A 132 11.01 -5.30 14.05
CA ASN A 132 11.79 -4.34 14.82
C ASN A 132 13.27 -4.75 14.95
N LYS A 133 13.57 -6.03 15.16
CA LYS A 133 14.95 -6.53 15.19
C LYS A 133 15.69 -6.28 13.88
N PHE A 134 15.03 -6.41 12.73
CA PHE A 134 15.65 -6.14 11.43
C PHE A 134 15.71 -4.64 11.12
N LEU A 135 14.74 -3.85 11.59
CA LEU A 135 14.82 -2.39 11.56
C LEU A 135 16.11 -1.88 12.22
N GLN A 136 16.52 -2.44 13.36
CA GLN A 136 17.79 -2.07 13.99
C GLN A 136 19.03 -2.37 13.13
N LYS A 137 18.94 -3.30 12.18
CA LYS A 137 20.02 -3.59 11.22
C LYS A 137 19.96 -2.68 9.99
N TYR A 138 18.76 -2.24 9.59
CA TYR A 138 18.59 -1.28 8.50
C TYR A 138 19.00 0.13 8.90
N LYS A 139 18.73 0.55 10.15
CA LYS A 139 19.05 1.89 10.66
C LYS A 139 20.48 2.36 10.36
N PRO A 140 21.56 1.59 10.63
CA PRO A 140 22.92 2.01 10.29
C PRO A 140 23.16 2.28 8.80
N ILE A 141 22.47 1.54 7.91
CA ILE A 141 22.57 1.71 6.46
C ILE A 141 21.82 2.98 6.03
N TRP A 142 20.61 3.18 6.54
CA TRP A 142 19.82 4.38 6.25
C TRP A 142 20.43 5.66 6.83
N GLU A 143 21.01 5.60 8.02
CA GLU A 143 21.79 6.71 8.59
C GLU A 143 23.02 7.04 7.73
N HIS A 144 23.67 6.02 7.15
CA HIS A 144 24.77 6.22 6.20
C HIS A 144 24.30 6.90 4.92
N ARG A 145 23.20 6.42 4.33
CA ARG A 145 22.53 7.04 3.19
C ARG A 145 22.18 8.51 3.48
N SER A 146 21.58 8.80 4.63
CA SER A 146 21.21 10.16 5.06
C SER A 146 22.42 11.11 5.12
N ARG A 147 23.58 10.64 5.62
CA ARG A 147 24.81 11.44 5.65
C ARG A 147 25.36 11.75 4.26
N ILE A 148 25.25 10.81 3.31
CA ILE A 148 25.63 11.03 1.91
C ILE A 148 24.68 12.04 1.26
N ILE A 149 23.37 11.84 1.38
CA ILE A 149 22.34 12.75 0.84
C ILE A 149 22.55 14.17 1.37
N SER A 150 22.83 14.32 2.66
CA SER A 150 23.07 15.63 3.29
C SER A 150 24.44 16.25 2.97
N GLY A 151 25.32 15.53 2.29
CA GLY A 151 26.71 15.92 2.02
C GLY A 151 27.57 16.06 3.27
N GLN A 152 27.22 15.36 4.36
CA GLN A 152 28.03 15.27 5.58
C GLN A 152 29.17 14.25 5.43
N GLU A 153 28.97 13.25 4.58
CA GLU A 153 29.92 12.18 4.29
C GLU A 153 30.05 12.03 2.77
N GLN A 154 31.29 11.90 2.28
CA GLN A 154 31.57 11.70 0.86
C GLN A 154 31.66 10.20 0.55
N PRO A 155 31.16 9.75 -0.61
CA PRO A 155 31.22 8.33 -0.98
C PRO A 155 32.68 7.89 -1.18
N GLY A 156 33.02 6.71 -0.67
CA GLY A 156 34.35 6.13 -0.86
C GLY A 156 34.53 5.58 -2.28
N PRO A 157 35.75 5.52 -2.83
CA PRO A 157 36.00 4.97 -4.17
C PRO A 157 35.50 3.53 -4.36
N GLU A 158 35.54 2.71 -3.30
CA GLU A 158 35.01 1.34 -3.33
C GLU A 158 33.48 1.31 -3.49
N GLN A 159 32.77 2.24 -2.85
CA GLN A 159 31.31 2.35 -2.97
C GLN A 159 30.92 2.80 -4.37
N ILE A 160 31.64 3.78 -4.94
CA ILE A 160 31.40 4.27 -6.30
C ILE A 160 31.62 3.15 -7.32
N ALA A 161 32.76 2.44 -7.23
CA ALA A 161 33.06 1.34 -8.14
C ALA A 161 32.04 0.18 -8.01
N LYS A 162 31.61 -0.13 -6.79
CA LYS A 162 30.58 -1.16 -6.58
C LYS A 162 29.21 -0.70 -7.07
N GLY A 163 28.88 0.57 -6.91
CA GLY A 163 27.66 1.19 -7.43
C GLY A 163 27.60 1.07 -8.95
N ALA A 164 28.67 1.44 -9.65
CA ALA A 164 28.76 1.32 -11.11
C ALA A 164 28.55 -0.13 -11.60
N GLU A 165 29.11 -1.13 -10.91
CA GLU A 165 28.88 -2.55 -11.23
C GLU A 165 27.41 -2.97 -11.05
N ILE A 166 26.74 -2.45 -10.02
CA ILE A 166 25.32 -2.74 -9.76
C ILE A 166 24.45 -2.08 -10.83
N VAL A 167 24.69 -0.80 -11.11
CA VAL A 167 24.01 0.00 -12.13
C VAL A 167 24.10 -0.67 -13.51
N GLU A 168 25.29 -1.15 -13.90
CA GLU A 168 25.47 -1.91 -15.15
C GLU A 168 24.68 -3.23 -15.12
N SER A 169 24.69 -3.94 -13.98
CA SER A 169 23.95 -5.20 -13.84
C SER A 169 22.43 -5.04 -13.86
N LEU A 170 21.92 -3.90 -13.42
CA LEU A 170 20.48 -3.56 -13.40
C LEU A 170 20.05 -2.78 -14.65
N ASN A 171 20.98 -2.49 -15.58
CA ASN A 171 20.73 -1.73 -16.79
C ASN A 171 20.26 -0.27 -16.56
N GLU A 172 20.60 0.33 -15.41
CA GLU A 172 20.26 1.71 -15.03
C GLU A 172 21.21 2.74 -15.69
N THR A 173 21.21 2.78 -17.01
CA THR A 173 22.23 3.53 -17.80
C THR A 173 22.33 5.01 -17.41
N GLU A 174 21.25 5.62 -16.92
CA GLU A 174 21.19 7.04 -16.52
C GLU A 174 22.12 7.41 -15.34
N LEU A 175 22.53 6.43 -14.53
CA LEU A 175 23.47 6.64 -13.41
C LEU A 175 24.94 6.36 -13.78
N GLN A 176 25.24 5.99 -15.03
CA GLN A 176 26.62 5.75 -15.45
C GLN A 176 27.40 7.07 -15.51
N LEU A 177 28.60 7.07 -14.94
CA LEU A 177 29.47 8.25 -14.93
C LEU A 177 30.20 8.37 -16.27
N ASP A 178 30.05 9.51 -16.94
CA ASP A 178 30.85 9.87 -18.10
C ASP A 178 32.17 10.53 -17.65
N ASP A 179 33.31 9.96 -18.03
CA ASP A 179 34.66 10.47 -17.70
C ASP A 179 34.95 11.87 -18.28
N GLU A 180 34.05 12.44 -19.11
CA GLU A 180 34.21 13.75 -19.78
C GLU A 180 33.47 14.90 -19.06
N ASP A 181 32.66 14.63 -18.03
CA ASP A 181 31.86 15.64 -17.34
C ASP A 181 32.63 16.24 -16.15
N GLU A 182 33.56 17.17 -16.43
CA GLU A 182 34.19 18.03 -15.42
C GLU A 182 33.24 19.19 -15.06
N GLY A 183 32.08 18.85 -14.47
CA GLY A 183 31.14 19.82 -13.91
C GLY A 183 31.77 20.70 -12.83
N ASP A 184 31.22 21.90 -12.62
CA ASP A 184 31.66 22.85 -11.58
C ASP A 184 31.16 22.35 -10.19
N ASP A 185 31.67 21.19 -9.75
CA ASP A 185 31.20 20.40 -8.60
C ASP A 185 31.48 21.03 -7.24
N GLU A 186 32.25 22.13 -7.20
CA GLU A 186 32.75 22.72 -5.96
C GLU A 186 31.66 23.37 -5.09
N GLN A 187 30.40 23.46 -5.57
CA GLN A 187 29.32 24.21 -4.89
C GLN A 187 28.12 23.37 -4.43
N ILE A 188 27.94 22.13 -4.89
CA ILE A 188 26.77 21.32 -4.52
C ILE A 188 27.12 20.43 -3.32
N LYS A 189 26.44 20.67 -2.20
CA LYS A 189 26.61 19.85 -0.99
C LYS A 189 25.54 18.77 -0.94
N GLY A 190 25.95 17.51 -1.06
CA GLY A 190 25.04 16.37 -1.00
C GLY A 190 24.22 16.22 -2.27
N ILE A 191 23.02 15.66 -2.16
CA ILE A 191 22.08 15.43 -3.26
C ILE A 191 20.86 16.36 -3.04
N PRO A 192 20.76 17.48 -3.77
CA PRO A 192 19.65 18.42 -3.63
C PRO A 192 18.30 17.76 -3.88
N SER A 193 17.27 18.17 -3.13
CA SER A 193 15.88 17.75 -3.30
C SER A 193 15.61 16.24 -3.32
N PHE A 194 16.54 15.42 -2.82
CA PHE A 194 16.46 13.95 -2.89
C PHE A 194 15.09 13.40 -2.43
N TRP A 195 14.65 13.79 -1.24
CA TRP A 195 13.39 13.28 -0.69
C TRP A 195 12.16 13.88 -1.36
N LEU A 196 12.23 15.13 -1.83
CA LEU A 196 11.14 15.73 -2.61
C LEU A 196 10.94 14.95 -3.90
N THR A 197 12.01 14.75 -4.69
CA THR A 197 11.95 13.99 -5.94
C THR A 197 11.48 12.55 -5.71
N ALA A 198 11.98 11.89 -4.66
CA ALA A 198 11.52 10.54 -4.32
C ALA A 198 10.04 10.47 -3.91
N LEU A 199 9.53 11.50 -3.24
CA LEU A 199 8.10 11.60 -2.88
C LEU A 199 7.22 11.95 -4.09
N GLU A 200 7.72 12.75 -5.04
CA GLU A 200 7.01 13.08 -6.29
C GLU A 200 6.86 11.86 -7.22
N ASN A 201 7.76 10.89 -7.14
CA ASN A 201 7.66 9.66 -7.90
C ASN A 201 6.83 8.57 -7.20
N LEU A 202 6.47 8.74 -5.92
CA LEU A 202 5.74 7.73 -5.16
C LEU A 202 4.23 7.85 -5.40
N PRO A 203 3.56 6.78 -5.88
CA PRO A 203 2.11 6.78 -6.11
C PRO A 203 1.33 7.18 -4.87
N ILE A 204 0.17 7.83 -5.07
CA ILE A 204 -0.73 8.35 -4.04
C ILE A 204 -0.14 9.57 -3.31
N VAL A 205 1.14 9.54 -2.95
CA VAL A 205 1.81 10.64 -2.23
C VAL A 205 2.06 11.82 -3.16
N CYS A 206 2.46 11.57 -4.41
CA CYS A 206 2.68 12.60 -5.41
C CYS A 206 1.47 13.53 -5.60
N ASP A 207 0.26 12.95 -5.59
CA ASP A 207 -1.00 13.69 -5.79
C ASP A 207 -1.35 14.62 -4.61
N THR A 208 -0.74 14.39 -3.44
CA THR A 208 -0.94 15.23 -2.25
C THR A 208 0.01 16.42 -2.17
N ILE A 209 1.07 16.44 -2.99
CA ILE A 209 2.13 17.46 -2.94
C ILE A 209 1.76 18.61 -3.87
N THR A 210 1.63 19.81 -3.30
CA THR A 210 1.43 21.04 -4.08
C THR A 210 2.75 21.80 -4.30
N ASP A 211 2.78 22.73 -5.25
CA ASP A 211 3.93 23.64 -5.49
C ASP A 211 4.41 24.39 -4.23
N ARG A 212 3.48 24.67 -3.30
CA ARG A 212 3.82 25.31 -2.02
C ARG A 212 4.47 24.32 -1.07
N ASP A 213 4.00 23.08 -1.05
CA ASP A 213 4.55 22.01 -0.22
C ASP A 213 5.95 21.61 -0.69
N ALA A 214 6.18 21.55 -2.01
CA ALA A 214 7.47 21.23 -2.61
C ALA A 214 8.59 22.11 -2.04
N GLN A 215 8.36 23.43 -1.91
CA GLN A 215 9.34 24.36 -1.33
C GLN A 215 9.68 24.04 0.13
N VAL A 216 8.73 23.47 0.88
CA VAL A 216 8.98 23.05 2.28
C VAL A 216 9.70 21.70 2.30
N LEU A 217 9.33 20.79 1.40
CA LEU A 217 9.90 19.46 1.27
C LEU A 217 11.36 19.46 0.78
N GLU A 218 11.81 20.52 0.09
CA GLU A 218 13.24 20.77 -0.19
C GLU A 218 14.11 20.75 1.06
N HIS A 219 13.54 21.02 2.24
CA HIS A 219 14.25 21.04 3.51
C HIS A 219 14.23 19.70 4.27
N VAL A 220 13.65 18.64 3.70
CA VAL A 220 13.68 17.29 4.28
C VAL A 220 15.08 16.69 4.11
N GLN A 221 15.69 16.28 5.23
CA GLN A 221 17.02 15.66 5.27
C GLN A 221 16.93 14.13 5.31
N ASP A 222 15.92 13.59 5.99
CA ASP A 222 15.75 12.14 6.17
C ASP A 222 14.31 11.79 6.50
N ILE A 223 13.86 10.62 6.05
CA ILE A 223 12.60 9.99 6.46
C ILE A 223 12.95 8.63 7.07
N GLY A 224 12.66 8.50 8.37
CA GLY A 224 12.96 7.31 9.16
C GLY A 224 11.71 6.55 9.60
N LEU A 225 11.91 5.31 10.01
CA LEU A 225 10.89 4.41 10.55
C LEU A 225 11.25 3.95 11.97
N GLU A 226 10.27 3.92 12.86
CA GLU A 226 10.38 3.38 14.23
C GLU A 226 9.16 2.53 14.58
N TYR A 227 9.36 1.35 15.18
CA TYR A 227 8.26 0.53 15.69
C TYR A 227 7.96 0.85 17.16
N LEU A 228 6.67 0.90 17.50
CA LEU A 228 6.19 1.10 18.86
C LEU A 228 6.22 -0.22 19.63
N THR A 229 7.29 -0.44 20.38
CA THR A 229 7.47 -1.67 21.17
C THR A 229 6.92 -1.56 22.59
N ASP A 230 6.83 -0.33 23.12
CA ASP A 230 6.36 -0.08 24.48
C ASP A 230 4.85 0.20 24.49
N GLY A 231 4.04 -0.84 24.73
CA GLY A 231 2.60 -0.69 24.93
C GLY A 231 1.76 -1.18 23.74
N ARG A 232 1.12 -0.25 23.03
CA ARG A 232 0.31 -0.60 21.84
C ARG A 232 1.24 -0.77 20.63
N PRO A 233 1.14 -1.89 19.88
CA PRO A 233 1.87 -2.06 18.63
C PRO A 233 1.50 -0.98 17.63
N GLY A 234 2.43 -0.68 16.74
CA GLY A 234 2.29 0.38 15.76
C GLY A 234 3.64 0.77 15.20
N PHE A 235 3.64 1.76 14.30
CA PHE A 235 4.86 2.32 13.75
C PHE A 235 4.77 3.84 13.68
N GLN A 236 5.93 4.47 13.52
CA GLN A 236 6.07 5.90 13.48
C GLN A 236 7.04 6.29 12.36
N LEU A 237 6.60 7.20 11.50
CA LEU A 237 7.42 7.85 10.50
C LEU A 237 8.03 9.12 11.08
N VAL A 238 9.30 9.34 10.80
CA VAL A 238 10.10 10.42 11.39
C VAL A 238 10.74 11.24 10.28
N PHE A 239 10.19 12.41 10.02
CA PHE A 239 10.68 13.35 9.02
C PHE A 239 11.64 14.33 9.69
N GLN A 240 12.90 14.28 9.30
CA GLN A 240 13.93 15.19 9.79
C GLN A 240 14.07 16.37 8.83
N PHE A 241 13.99 17.59 9.36
CA PHE A 241 14.11 18.83 8.60
C PHE A 241 15.35 19.61 9.01
N ASP A 242 15.92 20.34 8.05
CA ASP A 242 16.97 21.31 8.35
C ASP A 242 16.40 22.53 9.11
N SER A 243 16.29 22.43 10.44
CA SER A 243 15.77 23.52 11.28
C SER A 243 16.58 24.83 11.15
N ALA A 244 17.85 24.76 10.75
CA ALA A 244 18.70 25.94 10.58
C ALA A 244 18.41 26.69 9.27
N ALA A 245 18.10 25.95 8.20
CA ALA A 245 17.82 26.52 6.88
C ALA A 245 16.32 26.74 6.61
N ASN A 246 15.43 25.97 7.25
CA ASN A 246 13.99 25.97 6.98
C ASN A 246 13.31 27.30 7.40
N PRO A 247 12.79 28.09 6.44
CA PRO A 247 12.11 29.36 6.71
C PRO A 247 10.64 29.19 7.11
N PHE A 248 10.07 27.99 7.00
CA PHE A 248 8.63 27.76 7.14
C PHE A 248 8.20 27.47 8.58
N PHE A 249 8.89 26.57 9.28
CA PHE A 249 8.58 26.19 10.66
C PHE A 249 9.85 26.00 11.49
N SER A 250 9.68 25.84 12.80
CA SER A 250 10.79 25.71 13.76
C SER A 250 11.11 24.27 14.18
N ASN A 251 10.20 23.32 13.93
CA ASN A 251 10.41 21.90 14.21
C ASN A 251 11.67 21.38 13.47
N SER A 252 12.51 20.63 14.18
CA SER A 252 13.58 19.83 13.55
C SER A 252 13.09 18.48 13.06
N THR A 253 11.97 18.02 13.62
CA THR A 253 11.44 16.68 13.35
C THR A 253 9.93 16.73 13.41
N LEU A 254 9.27 16.20 12.38
CA LEU A 254 7.84 15.92 12.38
C LEU A 254 7.64 14.41 12.45
N ARG A 255 6.71 13.97 13.29
CA ARG A 255 6.43 12.56 13.51
C ARG A 255 4.99 12.26 13.14
N LYS A 256 4.77 11.12 12.51
CA LYS A 256 3.45 10.57 12.27
C LYS A 256 3.42 9.17 12.86
N THR A 257 2.45 8.90 13.71
CA THR A 257 2.35 7.66 14.47
C THR A 257 1.06 6.95 14.11
N TYR A 258 1.16 5.66 13.81
CA TYR A 258 0.02 4.79 13.57
C TYR A 258 -0.05 3.74 14.67
N PHE A 259 -1.20 3.65 15.31
CA PHE A 259 -1.46 2.66 16.36
C PHE A 259 -2.31 1.53 15.81
N TYR A 260 -1.93 0.30 16.15
CA TYR A 260 -2.74 -0.88 15.86
C TYR A 260 -3.66 -1.20 17.02
N GLN A 261 -4.82 -1.76 16.70
CA GLN A 261 -5.75 -2.30 17.68
C GLN A 261 -5.11 -3.47 18.43
N LYS A 262 -5.56 -3.68 19.67
CA LYS A 262 -5.08 -4.82 20.49
C LYS A 262 -5.61 -6.15 19.98
N GLU A 263 -6.75 -6.12 19.29
CA GLU A 263 -7.41 -7.26 18.69
C GLU A 263 -6.96 -7.36 17.23
N LEU A 264 -6.72 -8.58 16.78
CA LEU A 264 -6.38 -8.85 15.40
C LEU A 264 -7.64 -8.85 14.57
N GLY A 265 -7.49 -8.48 13.30
CA GLY A 265 -8.57 -8.61 12.35
C GLY A 265 -8.95 -10.04 12.09
N TYR A 266 -10.09 -10.21 11.43
CA TYR A 266 -10.55 -11.53 11.03
C TYR A 266 -9.56 -12.26 10.10
N SER A 267 -8.75 -11.52 9.34
CA SER A 267 -7.66 -12.06 8.50
C SER A 267 -6.46 -12.56 9.30
N GLY A 268 -6.37 -12.22 10.59
CA GLY A 268 -5.21 -12.51 11.43
C GLY A 268 -4.12 -11.44 11.37
N ASP A 269 -4.38 -10.27 10.80
CA ASP A 269 -3.43 -9.15 10.71
C ASP A 269 -3.78 -8.00 11.68
N PHE A 270 -2.82 -7.09 11.89
CA PHE A 270 -3.06 -5.88 12.67
C PHE A 270 -4.06 -4.95 11.95
N ILE A 271 -5.06 -4.47 12.69
CA ILE A 271 -5.98 -3.43 12.20
C ILE A 271 -5.53 -2.08 12.75
N TYR A 272 -5.64 -1.02 11.95
CA TYR A 272 -5.44 0.36 12.41
C TYR A 272 -6.49 0.77 13.46
N ASP A 273 -6.04 1.41 14.53
CA ASP A 273 -6.86 1.99 15.60
C ASP A 273 -7.09 3.47 15.32
N HIS A 274 -6.02 4.25 15.32
CA HIS A 274 -6.00 5.67 14.99
C HIS A 274 -4.59 6.12 14.60
N ALA A 275 -4.49 7.30 14.00
CA ALA A 275 -3.23 7.98 13.76
C ALA A 275 -3.07 9.21 14.67
N GLU A 276 -1.84 9.46 15.10
CA GLU A 276 -1.44 10.69 15.78
C GLU A 276 -0.41 11.44 14.93
N GLY A 277 -0.73 12.68 14.62
CA GLY A 277 0.18 13.59 13.92
C GLY A 277 1.08 14.39 14.86
N CYS A 278 1.82 15.34 14.28
CA CYS A 278 2.72 16.22 15.02
C CYS A 278 2.42 17.67 14.65
N GLU A 279 2.09 18.49 15.66
CA GLU A 279 1.79 19.90 15.45
C GLU A 279 3.00 20.65 14.85
N ILE A 280 2.75 21.29 13.71
CA ILE A 280 3.76 22.07 12.99
C ILE A 280 3.77 23.50 13.53
N ALA A 281 4.91 23.91 14.08
CA ALA A 281 5.14 25.25 14.59
C ALA A 281 5.59 26.19 13.46
N TRP A 282 4.64 26.52 12.57
CA TRP A 282 4.82 27.50 11.49
C TRP A 282 5.32 28.84 12.03
N ARG A 283 6.29 29.44 11.35
CA ARG A 283 6.91 30.71 11.76
C ARG A 283 6.03 31.92 11.51
N ASP A 284 5.22 31.86 10.45
CA ASP A 284 4.25 32.87 10.06
C ASP A 284 3.09 32.19 9.33
N ASN A 285 1.91 32.78 9.39
CA ASN A 285 0.76 32.32 8.62
C ASN A 285 1.09 32.33 7.11
N ALA A 286 1.83 33.32 6.61
CA ALA A 286 2.22 33.38 5.19
C ALA A 286 3.08 32.18 4.74
N HIS A 287 3.83 31.58 5.67
CA HIS A 287 4.64 30.39 5.42
C HIS A 287 3.88 29.09 5.74
N ASN A 288 2.68 29.19 6.30
CA ASN A 288 1.84 28.03 6.50
C ASN A 288 1.23 27.62 5.15
N VAL A 289 1.62 26.45 4.67
CA VAL A 289 1.17 25.89 3.39
C VAL A 289 -0.15 25.13 3.51
N THR A 290 -0.60 24.82 4.73
CA THR A 290 -1.91 24.17 4.97
C THR A 290 -3.09 25.17 4.94
N VAL A 291 -2.80 26.46 4.81
CA VAL A 291 -3.82 27.51 4.76
C VAL A 291 -3.57 28.53 3.66
N ASP A 292 -4.65 29.11 3.17
CA ASP A 292 -4.65 30.28 2.31
C ASP A 292 -5.07 31.54 3.08
N LEU A 293 -4.42 32.67 2.80
CA LEU A 293 -4.55 33.94 3.50
C LEU A 293 -5.18 35.01 2.61
N GLU A 294 -6.48 35.22 2.79
CA GLU A 294 -7.21 36.30 2.16
C GLU A 294 -7.16 37.59 3.02
N MET A 295 -6.35 38.56 2.63
CA MET A 295 -6.30 39.87 3.31
C MET A 295 -7.33 40.85 2.74
N ARG A 296 -8.33 41.24 3.54
CA ARG A 296 -9.37 42.23 3.15
C ARG A 296 -9.23 43.52 3.96
N LYS A 297 -9.08 44.65 3.27
CA LYS A 297 -9.04 45.98 3.90
C LYS A 297 -10.46 46.46 4.19
N GLN A 298 -10.84 46.49 5.45
CA GLN A 298 -12.11 47.03 5.91
C GLN A 298 -11.94 48.48 6.36
N ARG A 299 -12.63 49.40 5.69
CA ARG A 299 -12.71 50.81 6.13
C ARG A 299 -13.98 51.02 6.93
N ASN A 300 -13.84 51.45 8.17
CA ASN A 300 -14.98 51.85 8.98
C ASN A 300 -15.60 53.14 8.39
N LYS A 301 -16.86 53.05 7.94
CA LYS A 301 -17.59 54.17 7.31
C LYS A 301 -17.72 55.39 8.23
N ALA A 302 -17.75 55.21 9.55
CA ALA A 302 -17.92 56.28 10.52
C ALA A 302 -16.59 56.90 10.98
N THR A 303 -15.60 56.07 11.35
CA THR A 303 -14.31 56.57 11.89
C THR A 303 -13.24 56.80 10.82
N LYS A 304 -13.52 56.44 9.55
CA LYS A 304 -12.59 56.44 8.41
C LYS A 304 -11.31 55.62 8.62
N GLN A 305 -11.15 54.94 9.74
CA GLN A 305 -10.02 54.06 10.03
C GLN A 305 -10.09 52.83 9.12
N VAL A 306 -8.93 52.43 8.59
CA VAL A 306 -8.77 51.22 7.78
C VAL A 306 -8.15 50.17 8.67
N ARG A 307 -8.79 49.00 8.78
CA ARG A 307 -8.25 47.80 9.41
C ARG A 307 -8.09 46.74 8.32
N THR A 308 -7.00 45.98 8.36
CA THR A 308 -6.88 44.79 7.53
C THR A 308 -7.40 43.61 8.33
N ILE A 309 -8.31 42.83 7.74
CA ILE A 309 -8.82 41.59 8.31
C ILE A 309 -8.21 40.47 7.48
N GLU A 310 -7.58 39.51 8.16
CA GLU A 310 -7.05 38.30 7.56
C GLU A 310 -8.11 37.20 7.72
N LYS A 311 -8.51 36.60 6.60
CA LYS A 311 -9.35 35.40 6.57
C LYS A 311 -8.44 34.24 6.20
N ILE A 312 -8.32 33.28 7.12
CA ILE A 312 -7.55 32.05 6.93
C ILE A 312 -8.53 30.97 6.46
N THR A 313 -8.24 30.33 5.33
CA THR A 313 -9.04 29.24 4.78
C THR A 313 -8.16 27.99 4.70
N PRO A 314 -8.51 26.87 5.34
CA PRO A 314 -7.77 25.61 5.16
C PRO A 314 -7.75 25.20 3.68
N ILE A 315 -6.60 24.71 3.22
CA ILE A 315 -6.42 24.21 1.87
C ILE A 315 -5.80 22.81 1.90
N GLU A 316 -5.96 22.10 0.81
CA GLU A 316 -5.29 20.82 0.59
C GLU A 316 -3.78 21.04 0.46
N SER A 317 -3.02 20.23 1.19
CA SER A 317 -1.57 20.33 1.36
C SER A 317 -1.09 19.00 1.92
N PHE A 318 0.09 18.56 1.45
CA PHE A 318 0.77 17.38 1.98
C PHE A 318 0.90 17.44 3.52
N PHE A 319 1.15 18.61 4.09
CA PHE A 319 1.38 18.75 5.53
C PHE A 319 0.14 18.54 6.40
N ASN A 320 -1.06 18.44 5.79
CA ASN A 320 -2.24 17.94 6.49
C ASN A 320 -2.08 16.47 6.93
N PHE A 321 -1.14 15.73 6.35
CA PHE A 321 -0.72 14.40 6.82
C PHE A 321 -0.30 14.38 8.30
N PHE A 322 0.19 15.50 8.84
CA PHE A 322 0.54 15.63 10.26
C PHE A 322 -0.60 16.11 11.16
N ASP A 323 -1.81 16.28 10.62
CA ASP A 323 -3.05 16.53 11.35
C ASP A 323 -4.11 15.51 10.90
N PRO A 324 -3.96 14.23 11.28
CA PRO A 324 -4.82 13.16 10.80
C PRO A 324 -6.26 13.36 11.23
N PRO A 325 -7.24 12.84 10.46
CA PRO A 325 -8.64 12.90 10.83
C PRO A 325 -8.90 12.21 12.16
N LYS A 326 -9.79 12.77 12.98
CA LYS A 326 -10.08 12.26 14.33
C LYS A 326 -11.33 11.42 14.31
N ILE A 327 -11.24 10.19 14.82
CA ILE A 327 -12.39 9.33 15.02
C ILE A 327 -13.19 9.88 16.21
N HIS A 328 -14.39 10.39 15.95
CA HIS A 328 -15.31 10.85 16.98
C HIS A 328 -15.98 9.61 17.62
N HIS A 329 -15.51 9.20 18.80
CA HIS A 329 -16.08 8.05 19.53
C HIS A 329 -17.33 8.39 20.37
N ASP A 330 -17.80 9.63 20.35
CA ASP A 330 -18.97 10.02 21.14
C ASP A 330 -20.25 9.75 20.35
N ASP A 331 -20.94 8.65 20.68
CA ASP A 331 -22.29 8.23 20.26
C ASP A 331 -23.43 9.27 20.55
N GLN A 332 -23.07 10.52 20.85
CA GLN A 332 -23.98 11.60 21.24
C GLN A 332 -24.16 12.67 20.16
N ASP A 333 -23.32 12.69 19.13
CA ASP A 333 -23.53 13.51 17.93
C ASP A 333 -24.17 12.64 16.84
N GLN A 334 -25.42 12.21 17.08
CA GLN A 334 -26.28 11.49 16.11
C GLN A 334 -26.70 12.35 14.89
N ASP A 335 -25.99 13.46 14.67
CA ASP A 335 -26.26 14.48 13.65
C ASP A 335 -25.00 14.76 12.80
N LEU A 336 -24.02 13.85 12.75
CA LEU A 336 -23.06 13.87 11.63
C LEU A 336 -23.82 13.37 10.40
N ASP A 337 -23.90 14.20 9.37
CA ASP A 337 -24.51 13.83 8.10
C ASP A 337 -23.78 12.58 7.55
N GLU A 338 -24.49 11.57 7.04
CA GLU A 338 -23.88 10.33 6.49
C GLU A 338 -22.74 10.64 5.48
N GLU A 339 -22.90 11.71 4.69
CA GLU A 339 -21.89 12.21 3.74
C GLU A 339 -20.59 12.70 4.41
N LEU A 340 -20.65 13.20 5.65
CA LEU A 340 -19.48 13.61 6.42
C LEU A 340 -18.76 12.42 7.08
N GLU A 341 -19.48 11.34 7.39
CA GLU A 341 -18.88 10.10 7.88
C GLU A 341 -18.13 9.38 6.75
N ASP A 342 -18.72 9.29 5.56
CA ASP A 342 -18.09 8.71 4.37
C ASP A 342 -16.82 9.50 3.97
N ASP A 343 -16.88 10.84 3.90
CA ASP A 343 -15.70 11.68 3.59
C ASP A 343 -14.58 11.52 4.64
N LEU A 344 -14.94 11.34 5.91
CA LEU A 344 -13.98 11.10 6.99
C LEU A 344 -13.30 9.73 6.86
N GLU A 345 -14.06 8.69 6.51
CA GLU A 345 -13.55 7.34 6.28
C GLU A 345 -12.60 7.29 5.08
N GLU A 346 -12.97 7.90 3.95
CA GLU A 346 -12.12 8.00 2.76
C GLU A 346 -10.80 8.71 3.08
N ARG A 347 -10.86 9.80 3.85
CA ARG A 347 -9.66 10.55 4.26
C ARG A 347 -8.76 9.76 5.20
N LEU A 348 -9.33 8.94 6.09
CA LEU A 348 -8.57 8.02 6.96
C LEU A 348 -7.93 6.89 6.15
N ALA A 349 -8.65 6.31 5.20
CA ALA A 349 -8.13 5.27 4.33
C ALA A 349 -6.94 5.78 3.49
N LEU A 350 -7.06 6.99 2.93
CA LEU A 350 -5.96 7.65 2.22
C LEU A 350 -4.75 7.90 3.15
N ASP A 351 -4.98 8.36 4.38
CA ASP A 351 -3.93 8.62 5.36
C ASP A 351 -3.14 7.35 5.75
N TYR A 352 -3.83 6.22 5.91
CA TYR A 352 -3.21 4.92 6.17
C TYR A 352 -2.45 4.41 4.94
N SER A 353 -3.03 4.52 3.75
CA SER A 353 -2.38 4.15 2.50
C SER A 353 -1.06 4.91 2.28
N ILE A 354 -1.06 6.23 2.49
CA ILE A 354 0.17 7.04 2.44
C ILE A 354 1.19 6.57 3.48
N GLY A 355 0.74 6.27 4.71
CA GLY A 355 1.60 5.75 5.77
C GLY A 355 2.31 4.45 5.38
N GLU A 356 1.60 3.53 4.73
CA GLU A 356 2.12 2.25 4.23
C GLU A 356 3.09 2.43 3.06
N GLN A 357 2.74 3.26 2.07
CA GLN A 357 3.63 3.59 0.94
C GLN A 357 4.98 4.12 1.45
N LEU A 358 4.96 5.02 2.43
CA LEU A 358 6.18 5.55 3.02
C LEU A 358 6.99 4.49 3.78
N LYS A 359 6.31 3.67 4.59
CA LYS A 359 6.92 2.64 5.44
C LYS A 359 7.54 1.50 4.62
N ASP A 360 6.78 0.94 3.68
CA ASP A 360 7.08 -0.33 3.05
C ASP A 360 7.76 -0.17 1.69
N LYS A 361 7.55 0.96 1.00
CA LYS A 361 8.15 1.25 -0.32
C LYS A 361 9.21 2.35 -0.26
N LEU A 362 8.86 3.57 0.15
CA LEU A 362 9.77 4.72 0.05
C LEU A 362 11.00 4.58 0.94
N VAL A 363 10.84 4.38 2.25
CA VAL A 363 11.97 4.32 3.19
C VAL A 363 12.96 3.20 2.82
N PRO A 364 12.51 1.97 2.48
CA PRO A 364 13.40 0.88 2.10
C PRO A 364 14.09 1.03 0.74
N ARG A 365 13.48 1.75 -0.22
CA ARG A 365 13.96 1.87 -1.62
C ARG A 365 14.08 3.31 -2.11
N ALA A 366 14.39 4.25 -1.21
CA ALA A 366 14.38 5.69 -1.52
C ALA A 366 15.26 6.11 -2.71
N VAL A 367 16.33 5.37 -3.02
CA VAL A 367 17.21 5.68 -4.17
C VAL A 367 16.49 5.36 -5.49
N ASP A 368 15.84 4.21 -5.56
CA ASP A 368 15.09 3.77 -6.74
C ASP A 368 13.86 4.64 -6.97
N TRP A 369 13.23 5.14 -5.89
CA TRP A 369 12.18 6.16 -5.98
C TRP A 369 12.71 7.51 -6.43
N PHE A 370 13.93 7.90 -6.03
CA PHE A 370 14.56 9.13 -6.52
C PHE A 370 14.87 9.06 -8.01
N THR A 371 15.38 7.92 -8.51
CA THR A 371 15.70 7.73 -9.92
C THR A 371 14.48 7.45 -10.78
N GLY A 372 13.37 7.01 -10.18
CA GLY A 372 12.18 6.55 -10.89
C GLY A 372 12.24 5.07 -11.29
N ALA A 373 13.37 4.39 -11.09
CA ALA A 373 13.51 2.96 -11.36
C ALA A 373 12.49 2.11 -10.58
N ALA A 374 12.11 2.54 -9.37
CA ALA A 374 11.09 1.86 -8.58
C ALA A 374 9.74 1.71 -9.29
N LEU A 375 9.36 2.68 -10.14
CA LEU A 375 8.10 2.64 -10.88
C LEU A 375 8.07 1.48 -11.87
N GLU A 376 9.20 1.22 -12.57
CA GLU A 376 9.30 0.11 -13.53
C GLU A 376 9.07 -1.25 -12.86
N PHE A 377 9.58 -1.42 -11.63
CA PHE A 377 9.36 -2.65 -10.87
C PHE A 377 7.93 -2.82 -10.34
N GLU A 378 7.18 -1.72 -10.15
CA GLU A 378 5.77 -1.82 -9.75
C GLU A 378 4.87 -2.17 -10.94
N PHE A 379 5.14 -1.64 -12.13
CA PHE A 379 4.37 -1.96 -13.32
C PHE A 379 4.68 -3.36 -13.88
N ASP A 380 5.92 -3.84 -13.77
CA ASP A 380 6.29 -5.21 -14.14
C ASP A 380 5.58 -6.29 -13.28
N GLU A 381 5.04 -5.95 -12.10
CA GLU A 381 4.23 -6.85 -11.27
C GLU A 381 2.75 -6.92 -11.69
N GLU A 382 2.23 -5.95 -12.46
CA GLU A 382 0.82 -5.89 -12.90
C GLU A 382 0.58 -6.53 -14.29
N ASP A 383 1.61 -6.64 -15.15
CA ASP A 383 1.48 -7.14 -16.53
C ASP A 383 1.50 -8.68 -16.67
N ASP A 384 1.67 -9.46 -15.59
CA ASP A 384 1.69 -10.94 -15.63
C ASP A 384 0.28 -11.59 -15.49
N ASP A 385 -0.79 -10.79 -15.45
CA ASP A 385 -2.20 -11.25 -15.30
C ASP A 385 -3.07 -11.12 -16.58
N GLU A 386 -2.56 -10.60 -17.72
CA GLU A 386 -3.34 -10.41 -18.97
C GLU A 386 -2.90 -11.32 -20.13
N ASP A 387 -2.83 -12.64 -19.98
CA ASP A 387 -2.62 -13.55 -21.13
C ASP A 387 -3.23 -14.96 -20.94
N GLU A 388 -4.54 -15.08 -20.67
CA GLU A 388 -5.31 -16.30 -20.98
C GLU A 388 -6.77 -15.97 -21.37
N ASP A 389 -6.98 -15.30 -22.51
CA ASP A 389 -8.27 -15.34 -23.23
C ASP A 389 -8.02 -15.38 -24.76
N ASP A 390 -7.32 -16.42 -25.23
CA ASP A 390 -7.44 -16.86 -26.63
C ASP A 390 -8.73 -17.70 -26.73
N GLU A 391 -9.88 -17.01 -26.85
CA GLU A 391 -11.13 -17.65 -27.27
C GLU A 391 -10.96 -18.14 -28.72
N ASP A 392 -10.85 -19.46 -28.88
CA ASP A 392 -10.98 -20.19 -30.15
C ASP A 392 -12.34 -19.84 -30.81
N ASP A 393 -12.35 -18.86 -31.72
CA ASP A 393 -13.49 -18.54 -32.60
C ASP A 393 -13.39 -19.38 -33.88
N ASP A 394 -13.90 -20.61 -33.81
CA ASP A 394 -14.20 -21.46 -34.97
C ASP A 394 -15.63 -22.02 -34.81
N ASP A 395 -16.62 -21.39 -35.46
CA ASP A 395 -17.51 -22.14 -36.38
C ASP A 395 -18.36 -21.20 -37.25
N ASP A 396 -18.04 -21.23 -38.55
CA ASP A 396 -18.86 -20.88 -39.71
C ASP A 396 -20.25 -21.55 -39.65
N ASP A 397 -21.31 -20.82 -40.03
CA ASP A 397 -22.11 -21.16 -41.24
C ASP A 397 -23.35 -20.25 -41.42
N ASP A 398 -23.30 -19.49 -42.51
CA ASP A 398 -24.28 -19.37 -43.60
C ASP A 398 -25.74 -18.90 -43.40
N ASP A 399 -26.06 -17.89 -44.23
CA ASP A 399 -27.24 -17.75 -45.09
C ASP A 399 -28.62 -17.35 -44.50
N GLN A 400 -29.07 -16.11 -44.78
CA GLN A 400 -29.90 -15.77 -45.96
C GLN A 400 -30.70 -14.46 -45.77
N ASP A 401 -30.62 -13.62 -46.81
CA ASP A 401 -31.56 -12.62 -47.36
C ASP A 401 -32.87 -12.27 -46.63
N ASP A 402 -33.17 -10.97 -46.54
CA ASP A 402 -34.41 -10.43 -47.11
C ASP A 402 -34.29 -8.91 -47.41
N ASP A 403 -34.33 -8.60 -48.71
CA ASP A 403 -34.54 -7.29 -49.33
C ASP A 403 -35.84 -6.62 -48.86
N VAL A 404 -35.88 -5.28 -48.70
CA VAL A 404 -36.80 -4.42 -49.49
C VAL A 404 -36.32 -2.96 -49.54
N ASP A 405 -36.13 -2.49 -50.77
CA ASP A 405 -36.12 -1.11 -51.28
C ASP A 405 -37.34 -0.26 -50.87
N ASP A 406 -37.18 1.06 -50.75
CA ASP A 406 -37.81 1.99 -51.70
C ASP A 406 -37.26 3.43 -51.60
N GLU A 407 -36.96 4.01 -52.75
CA GLU A 407 -36.45 5.37 -52.97
C GLU A 407 -37.56 6.42 -53.14
N ASP A 408 -37.18 7.68 -52.89
CA ASP A 408 -37.52 8.91 -53.64
C ASP A 408 -38.99 9.33 -53.89
N VAL A 409 -39.35 10.54 -53.44
CA VAL A 409 -39.73 11.66 -54.34
C VAL A 409 -39.88 12.98 -53.56
N GLY A 410 -39.07 13.97 -53.94
CA GLY A 410 -39.31 15.38 -53.62
C GLY A 410 -40.32 16.06 -54.54
N SER A 411 -40.96 17.15 -54.06
CA SER A 411 -41.12 18.39 -54.83
C SER A 411 -41.68 19.52 -53.95
N ALA A 412 -41.11 20.70 -54.18
CA ALA A 412 -41.32 22.00 -53.56
C ALA A 412 -42.73 22.61 -53.72
N GLU A 413 -43.09 23.54 -52.82
CA GLU A 413 -43.70 24.83 -53.18
C GLU A 413 -43.26 25.94 -52.18
N GLU A 414 -42.96 27.11 -52.76
CA GLU A 414 -42.49 28.36 -52.15
C GLU A 414 -43.63 29.18 -51.52
N GLN A 415 -43.35 29.95 -50.44
CA GLN A 415 -43.75 31.38 -50.34
C GLN A 415 -43.16 32.09 -49.11
N ASP A 416 -42.26 33.04 -49.42
CA ASP A 416 -42.09 34.42 -48.90
C ASP A 416 -42.92 34.87 -47.68
N ASP A 417 -42.25 35.43 -46.65
CA ASP A 417 -42.27 36.89 -46.44
C ASP A 417 -41.23 37.34 -45.37
N PHE A 418 -40.37 38.27 -45.74
CA PHE A 418 -39.33 38.90 -44.93
C PHE A 418 -39.65 40.39 -44.78
N ALA A 419 -39.92 40.88 -43.57
CA ALA A 419 -39.73 42.29 -43.23
C ALA A 419 -39.75 42.57 -41.72
N GLY A 420 -38.70 43.22 -41.20
CA GLY A 420 -38.81 44.06 -40.00
C GLY A 420 -37.66 44.05 -38.97
N LYS A 421 -36.47 44.52 -39.33
CA LYS A 421 -35.52 45.23 -38.43
C LYS A 421 -35.72 46.76 -38.60
N PRO A 422 -35.05 47.69 -37.87
CA PRO A 422 -34.33 47.65 -36.58
C PRO A 422 -34.67 48.87 -35.66
N GLU A 423 -34.13 48.93 -34.44
CA GLU A 423 -33.95 50.23 -33.75
C GLU A 423 -32.67 50.23 -32.91
N GLN A 424 -31.92 51.33 -32.99
CA GLN A 424 -30.57 51.54 -32.42
C GLN A 424 -30.51 52.94 -31.78
N ALA A 425 -29.55 53.10 -30.86
CA ALA A 425 -28.95 54.35 -30.31
C ALA A 425 -29.53 54.88 -28.97
N PRO A 426 -28.78 55.69 -28.16
CA PRO A 426 -27.52 56.38 -28.51
C PRO A 426 -26.38 56.40 -27.45
N GLU A 427 -25.20 56.83 -27.95
CA GLU A 427 -24.02 57.30 -27.21
C GLU A 427 -24.28 58.50 -26.28
N CYS A 428 -23.50 58.61 -25.21
CA CYS A 428 -23.28 59.86 -24.47
C CYS A 428 -21.79 60.01 -24.12
N LYS A 429 -21.16 61.10 -24.59
CA LYS A 429 -19.82 61.58 -24.20
C LYS A 429 -19.94 62.89 -23.43
N GLN A 430 -19.15 63.02 -22.36
CA GLN A 430 -18.48 64.22 -21.79
C GLN A 430 -18.01 63.82 -20.37
N SER A 431 -16.78 64.04 -19.89
CA SER A 431 -15.65 64.88 -20.30
C SER A 431 -14.33 64.20 -19.99
#